data_AF-A0A536ZNZ9-F1
#
_entry.id   AF-A0A536ZNZ9-F1
#
_cell.length_a   1.000
_cell.length_b   1.000
_cell.length_c   1.000
_cell.angle_alpha   90.00
_cell.angle_beta   90.00
_cell.angle_gamma   90.00
#
_symmetry.space_group_name_H-M   'P 1'
#
loop_
_entity.id
_entity.type
_entity.pdbx_description
1 polymer ?
#
loop_
_entity_poly.entity_id
_entity_poly.type
_entity_poly.pdbx_seq_one_letter_code
_entity_poly.pdbx_strand_id
1 'polypeptide(L)'
;MNATTTGEAAIRHPLPRETAKILDDCRDLAIHRLLLSFTSMLDRVGDLLILRAEKSDVRDEQALCLDARGVLMSERANLMAEFERNLRLLV
;
A
#
# COMPACT_ATOMS: atom_id res chain seq x y z
N MET A 1 19.63 58.20 8.67
CA MET A 1 19.13 57.01 9.38
C MET A 1 17.65 56.91 9.08
N ASN A 2 17.18 55.80 8.52
CA ASN A 2 15.82 55.30 8.71
C ASN A 2 15.82 53.81 8.32
N ALA A 3 15.37 52.99 9.26
CA ALA A 3 15.56 51.57 9.31
C ALA A 3 14.69 50.83 8.28
N THR A 4 15.32 49.93 7.54
CA THR A 4 14.67 48.93 6.71
C THR A 4 14.00 47.91 7.63
N THR A 5 12.68 47.98 7.77
CA THR A 5 11.91 46.97 8.51
C THR A 5 11.86 45.68 7.71
N THR A 6 12.52 44.67 8.27
CA THR A 6 12.48 43.26 7.89
C THR A 6 11.06 42.83 7.56
N GLY A 7 10.83 42.41 6.32
CA GLY A 7 9.59 41.78 5.92
C GLY A 7 9.43 40.46 6.67
N GLU A 8 8.61 40.47 7.72
CA GLU A 8 8.06 39.25 8.31
C GLU A 8 7.31 38.53 7.18
N ALA A 9 7.89 37.42 6.72
CA ALA A 9 7.17 36.45 5.92
C ALA A 9 5.99 35.97 6.77
N ALA A 10 4.84 36.61 6.58
CA ALA A 10 3.59 36.24 7.19
C ALA A 10 3.43 34.73 7.00
N ILE A 11 3.43 33.99 8.10
CA ILE A 11 3.08 32.58 8.15
C ILE A 11 1.63 32.53 7.68
N ARG A 12 1.43 32.37 6.36
CA ARG A 12 0.10 32.24 5.77
C ARG A 12 -0.44 30.90 6.23
N HIS A 13 -1.23 30.91 7.30
CA HIS A 13 -1.99 29.75 7.71
C HIS A 13 -2.88 29.35 6.52
N PRO A 14 -2.74 28.11 6.00
CA PRO A 14 -3.53 27.69 4.86
C PRO A 14 -5.01 27.79 5.22
N LEU A 15 -5.82 28.23 4.26
CA LEU A 15 -7.25 28.35 4.48
C LEU A 15 -7.82 26.97 4.84
N PRO A 16 -8.87 26.85 5.67
CA PRO A 16 -9.42 25.55 6.10
C PRO A 16 -9.75 24.57 4.96
N ARG A 17 -10.05 25.10 3.77
CA ARG A 17 -10.27 24.30 2.54
C ARG A 17 -8.97 23.74 1.96
N GLU A 18 -7.88 24.49 2.00
CA GLU A 18 -6.57 24.04 1.54
C GLU A 18 -6.01 22.98 2.48
N THR A 19 -6.19 23.13 3.80
CA THR A 19 -5.80 22.09 4.77
C THR A 19 -6.60 20.80 4.57
N ALA A 20 -7.91 20.89 4.33
CA ALA A 20 -8.74 19.71 4.07
C ALA A 20 -8.28 18.98 2.81
N LYS A 21 -8.02 19.72 1.72
CA LYS A 21 -7.49 19.14 0.48
C LYS A 21 -6.13 18.47 0.67
N ILE A 22 -5.21 19.08 1.42
CA ILE A 22 -3.91 18.47 1.71
C ILE A 22 -4.09 17.14 2.46
N LEU A 23 -5.02 17.06 3.41
CA LEU A 23 -5.30 15.84 4.15
C LEU A 23 -5.91 14.76 3.25
N ASP A 24 -6.83 15.13 2.37
CA ASP A 24 -7.42 14.21 1.38
C ASP A 24 -6.33 13.67 0.42
N ASP A 25 -5.48 14.54 -0.12
CA ASP A 25 -4.35 14.16 -0.98
C ASP A 25 -3.36 13.24 -0.23
N CYS A 26 -3.09 13.52 1.06
CA CYS A 26 -2.24 12.66 1.89
C CYS A 26 -2.86 11.27 2.12
N ARG A 27 -4.18 11.21 2.32
CA ARG A 27 -4.93 9.96 2.50
C ARG A 27 -4.87 9.11 1.23
N ASP A 28 -5.11 9.70 0.07
CA ASP A 28 -5.01 8.98 -1.20
C ASP A 28 -3.59 8.47 -1.46
N LEU A 29 -2.57 9.29 -1.17
CA LEU A 29 -1.17 8.87 -1.28
C LEU A 29 -0.83 7.71 -0.34
N ALA A 30 -1.33 7.73 0.89
CA ALA A 30 -1.13 6.65 1.84
C ALA A 30 -1.79 5.34 1.35
N ILE A 31 -3.03 5.42 0.89
CA ILE A 31 -3.76 4.27 0.32
C ILE A 31 -2.99 3.70 -0.87
N HIS A 32 -2.55 4.54 -1.80
CA HIS A 32 -1.79 4.10 -2.97
C HIS A 32 -0.50 3.36 -2.58
N ARG A 33 0.27 3.88 -1.61
CA ARG A 33 1.50 3.23 -1.12
C ARG A 33 1.20 1.88 -0.48
N LEU A 34 0.14 1.80 0.33
CA LEU A 34 -0.27 0.55 0.96
C LEU A 34 -0.69 -0.50 -0.07
N LEU A 35 -1.39 -0.09 -1.14
CA LEU A 35 -1.75 -0.99 -2.24
C LEU A 35 -0.50 -1.53 -2.96
N LEU A 36 0.48 -0.67 -3.24
CA LEU A 36 1.76 -1.10 -3.83
C LEU A 36 2.53 -2.07 -2.93
N SER A 37 2.59 -1.79 -1.63
CA SER A 37 3.22 -2.69 -0.67
C SER A 37 2.47 -4.03 -0.59
N PHE A 38 1.14 -4.00 -0.59
CA PHE A 38 0.32 -5.20 -0.51
C PHE A 38 0.49 -6.10 -1.74
N THR A 39 0.44 -5.56 -2.95
CA THR A 39 0.70 -6.37 -4.16
C THR A 39 2.10 -6.99 -4.15
N SER A 40 3.13 -6.24 -3.72
CA SER A 40 4.49 -6.78 -3.63
C SER A 40 4.61 -7.89 -2.59
N MET A 41 3.88 -7.82 -1.48
CA MET A 41 3.81 -8.91 -0.52
C MET A 41 3.15 -10.16 -1.11
N LEU A 42 2.06 -10.01 -1.88
CA LEU A 42 1.42 -11.13 -2.56
C LEU A 42 2.36 -11.80 -3.58
N ASP A 43 3.11 -11.01 -4.36
CA ASP A 43 4.17 -11.55 -5.24
C ASP A 43 5.19 -12.36 -4.46
N ARG A 44 5.70 -11.78 -3.36
CA ARG A 44 6.70 -12.44 -2.52
C ARG A 44 6.19 -13.73 -1.91
N VAL A 45 4.92 -13.78 -1.48
CA VAL A 45 4.30 -15.03 -0.99
C VAL A 45 4.22 -16.06 -2.11
N GLY A 46 3.85 -15.65 -3.33
CA GLY A 46 3.85 -16.52 -4.51
C GLY A 46 5.22 -17.12 -4.80
N ASP A 47 6.29 -16.33 -4.72
CA ASP A 47 7.66 -16.79 -4.92
C ASP A 47 8.11 -17.75 -3.81
N LEU A 48 7.78 -17.45 -2.55
CA LEU A 48 8.11 -18.31 -1.42
C LEU A 48 7.42 -19.68 -1.50
N LEU A 49 6.20 -19.74 -2.05
CA LEU A 49 5.49 -21.00 -2.29
C LEU A 49 6.18 -21.84 -3.36
N ILE A 50 6.67 -21.24 -4.46
CA ILE A 50 7.49 -21.95 -5.45
C ILE A 50 8.76 -22.48 -4.80
N LEU A 51 9.52 -21.61 -4.13
CA LEU A 51 10.79 -21.97 -3.50
C LEU A 51 10.63 -23.08 -2.46
N ARG A 52 9.48 -23.13 -1.78
CA ARG A 52 9.17 -24.19 -0.83
C ARG A 52 8.83 -25.50 -1.54
N ALA A 53 8.06 -25.46 -2.61
CA ALA A 53 7.75 -26.64 -3.43
C ALA A 53 9.03 -27.24 -4.00
N GLU A 54 9.92 -26.42 -4.57
CA GLU A 54 11.20 -26.86 -5.16
C GLU A 54 12.15 -27.54 -4.15
N LYS A 55 12.04 -27.17 -2.86
CA LYS A 55 12.88 -27.69 -1.78
C LYS A 55 12.28 -28.88 -1.05
N SER A 56 11.02 -29.20 -1.27
CA SER A 56 10.39 -30.32 -0.58
C SER A 56 10.65 -31.62 -1.33
N ASP A 57 10.98 -32.68 -0.61
CA ASP A 57 11.15 -34.03 -1.16
C ASP A 57 9.82 -34.82 -1.08
N VAL A 58 8.79 -34.22 -0.47
CA VAL A 58 7.49 -34.83 -0.19
C VAL A 58 6.49 -34.35 -1.23
N ARG A 59 6.01 -35.27 -2.08
CA ARG A 59 5.07 -34.96 -3.17
C ARG A 59 3.84 -34.17 -2.70
N ASP A 60 3.27 -34.56 -1.56
CA ASP A 60 2.05 -33.92 -1.04
C ASP A 60 2.31 -32.47 -0.60
N GLU A 61 3.50 -32.19 -0.04
CA GLU A 61 3.89 -30.83 0.32
C GLU A 61 4.16 -29.97 -0.91
N GLN A 62 4.79 -30.54 -1.95
CA GLN A 62 4.97 -29.86 -3.24
C GLN A 62 3.62 -29.48 -3.83
N ALA A 63 2.69 -30.43 -3.91
CA ALA A 63 1.35 -30.21 -4.43
C ALA A 63 0.61 -29.12 -3.63
N LEU A 64 0.64 -29.21 -2.30
CA LEU A 64 0.04 -28.21 -1.43
C LEU A 64 0.57 -26.79 -1.68
N CYS A 65 1.88 -26.63 -1.86
CA CYS A 65 2.49 -25.32 -2.12
C CYS A 65 2.08 -24.75 -3.48
N LEU A 66 2.04 -25.59 -4.52
CA LEU A 66 1.63 -25.20 -5.87
C LEU A 66 0.13 -24.86 -5.92
N ASP A 67 -0.71 -25.63 -5.24
CA ASP A 67 -2.15 -25.38 -5.14
C ASP A 67 -2.43 -24.08 -4.39
N ALA A 68 -1.79 -23.86 -3.24
CA ALA A 68 -1.90 -22.62 -2.48
C ALA A 68 -1.49 -21.40 -3.33
N ARG A 69 -0.44 -21.54 -4.15
CA ARG A 69 -0.04 -20.49 -5.09
C ARG A 69 -1.09 -20.28 -6.18
N GLY A 70 -1.68 -21.36 -6.69
CA GLY A 70 -2.78 -21.30 -7.66
C GLY A 70 -3.94 -20.46 -7.12
N VAL A 71 -4.38 -20.73 -5.89
CA VAL A 71 -5.43 -19.97 -5.21
C VAL A 71 -5.03 -18.52 -4.99
N LEU A 72 -3.79 -18.25 -4.54
CA LEU A 72 -3.31 -16.89 -4.36
C LEU A 72 -3.37 -16.08 -5.67
N MET A 73 -3.00 -16.69 -6.79
CA MET A 73 -3.03 -16.01 -8.08
C MET A 73 -4.45 -15.80 -8.61
N SER A 74 -5.37 -16.74 -8.36
CA SER A 74 -6.79 -16.60 -8.77
C SER A 74 -7.52 -15.54 -7.94
N GLU A 75 -7.28 -15.49 -6.63
CA GLU A 75 -7.95 -14.57 -5.70
C GLU A 75 -7.28 -13.20 -5.61
N ARG A 76 -6.14 -13.01 -6.27
CA ARG A 76 -5.33 -11.79 -6.19
C ARG A 76 -6.13 -10.50 -6.39
N ALA A 77 -6.96 -10.47 -7.44
CA ALA A 77 -7.76 -9.29 -7.77
C ALA A 77 -8.81 -9.01 -6.68
N ASN A 78 -9.42 -10.06 -6.13
CA ASN A 78 -10.41 -9.96 -5.06
C ASN A 78 -9.77 -9.44 -3.78
N LEU A 79 -8.61 -9.99 -3.37
CA LEU A 79 -7.85 -9.54 -2.21
C LEU A 79 -7.44 -8.06 -2.33
N MET A 80 -6.96 -7.63 -3.50
CA MET A 80 -6.60 -6.23 -3.75
C MET A 80 -7.81 -5.30 -3.62
N ALA A 81 -8.94 -5.67 -4.23
CA ALA A 81 -10.16 -4.87 -4.18
C ALA A 81 -10.74 -4.77 -2.76
N GLU A 82 -10.72 -5.87 -2.00
CA GLU A 82 -11.18 -5.86 -0.61
C GLU A 82 -10.24 -5.04 0.29
N PHE A 83 -8.93 -5.18 0.10
CA PHE A 83 -7.95 -4.40 0.84
C PHE A 83 -8.12 -2.90 0.60
N GLU A 84 -8.27 -2.46 -0.65
CA GLU A 84 -8.53 -1.05 -0.97
C GLU A 84 -9.83 -0.55 -0.32
N ARG A 85 -10.91 -1.33 -0.42
CA ARG A 85 -12.21 -0.99 0.17
C ARG A 85 -12.08 -0.76 1.67
N ASN A 86 -11.37 -1.65 2.37
CA ASN A 86 -11.17 -1.53 3.82
C ASN A 86 -10.31 -0.31 4.18
N LEU A 87 -9.25 -0.02 3.42
CA LEU A 87 -8.44 1.18 3.63
C LEU A 87 -9.25 2.47 3.49
N ARG A 88 -10.15 2.54 2.50
CA ARG A 88 -11.05 3.69 2.30
C ARG A 88 -12.11 3.84 3.40
N LEU A 89 -12.40 2.79 4.16
CA LEU A 89 -13.31 2.86 5.32
C LEU A 89 -12.60 3.24 6.61
N LEU A 90 -11.30 2.92 6.74
CA LEU A 90 -10.50 3.10 7.96
C LEU A 90 -9.81 4.46 8.03
N VAL A 91 -9.16 4.85 6.92
CA VAL A 91 -8.56 6.18 6.74
C VAL A 91 -9.65 7.12 6.27
#